data_AF-A0A934VY51-F1
#
_entry.id   AF-A0A934VY51-F1
#
_cell.length_a   1.000
_cell.length_b   1.000
_cell.length_c   1.000
_cell.angle_alpha   90.00
_cell.angle_beta   90.00
_cell.angle_gamma   90.00
#
_symmetry.space_group_name_H-M   'P 1'
#
loop_
_entity.id
_entity.type
_entity.pdbx_description
1 polymer ?
#
loop_
_entity_poly.entity_id
_entity_poly.type
_entity_poly.pdbx_seq_one_letter_code
_entity_poly.pdbx_strand_id
1 'polypeptide(L)'
;MNLVFRIVADGLNWIASVTGFTYNEINIIVYYIILPFIYVALVDRILKKHFFKIAYAIVWVVLIVFIPNFRAFSDTLFQASVDFLLFFGYVGLNYVAASVVICVILPGLVFAVLCLFAFPSLRRSLFTKHETPTSA
;
A
#
# COMPACT_ATOMS: atom_id res chain seq x y z
N MET A 1 6.20 6.38 -15.85
CA MET A 1 6.47 6.38 -14.41
C MET A 1 6.35 7.77 -13.79
N ASN A 2 6.96 8.82 -14.38
CA ASN A 2 6.85 10.20 -13.87
C ASN A 2 5.42 10.71 -13.62
N LEU A 3 4.48 10.44 -14.52
CA LEU A 3 3.08 10.84 -14.34
C LEU A 3 2.45 10.16 -13.11
N VAL A 4 2.61 8.84 -12.99
CA VAL A 4 2.08 8.05 -11.85
C VAL A 4 2.71 8.53 -10.54
N PHE A 5 4.02 8.73 -10.55
CA PHE A 5 4.74 9.28 -9.40
C PHE A 5 4.18 10.64 -8.97
N ARG A 6 3.98 11.56 -9.92
CA ARG A 6 3.41 12.89 -9.63
C ARG A 6 2.01 12.79 -9.06
N ILE A 7 1.12 12.02 -9.69
CA ILE A 7 -0.26 11.84 -9.20
C ILE A 7 -0.27 11.34 -7.75
N VAL A 8 0.57 10.34 -7.45
CA VAL A 8 0.66 9.79 -6.10
C VAL A 8 1.24 10.81 -5.12
N ALA A 9 2.35 11.46 -5.47
CA ALA A 9 2.99 12.46 -4.62
C ALA A 9 2.08 13.68 -4.37
N ASP A 10 1.38 14.16 -5.40
CA ASP A 10 0.42 15.27 -5.31
C ASP A 10 -0.77 14.88 -4.45
N GLY A 11 -1.27 13.64 -4.57
CA GLY A 11 -2.33 13.11 -3.72
C GLY A 11 -1.93 13.06 -2.24
N LEU A 12 -0.72 12.57 -1.94
CA LEU A 12 -0.20 12.54 -0.57
C LEU A 12 0.01 13.96 -0.02
N ASN A 13 0.53 14.88 -0.82
CA ASN A 13 0.68 16.30 -0.45
C ASN A 13 -0.67 16.97 -0.20
N TRP A 14 -1.68 16.66 -1.00
CA TRP A 14 -3.02 17.16 -0.80
C TRP A 14 -3.59 16.66 0.54
N ILE A 15 -3.46 15.37 0.86
CA ILE A 15 -3.87 14.81 2.16
C ILE A 15 -3.12 15.52 3.30
N ALA A 16 -1.81 15.72 3.17
CA ALA A 16 -0.98 16.44 4.15
C ALA A 16 -1.51 17.87 4.38
N SER A 17 -1.84 18.59 3.29
CA SER A 17 -2.38 19.95 3.37
C SER A 17 -3.73 20.05 4.09
N VAL A 18 -4.58 19.03 3.96
CA VAL A 18 -5.92 19.01 4.58
C VAL A 18 -5.87 18.56 6.05
N THR A 19 -4.94 17.68 6.38
CA THR A 19 -4.84 17.08 7.73
C THR A 19 -3.93 17.84 8.68
N GLY A 20 -3.04 18.69 8.16
CA GLY A 20 -2.01 19.39 8.94
C GLY A 20 -0.77 18.54 9.25
N PHE A 21 -0.75 17.27 8.80
CA PHE A 21 0.45 16.43 8.85
C PHE A 21 1.43 16.80 7.74
N THR A 22 2.68 16.41 7.91
CA THR A 22 3.71 16.51 6.87
C THR A 22 3.53 15.41 5.81
N TYR A 23 4.12 15.62 4.63
CA TYR A 23 4.17 14.61 3.57
C TYR A 23 4.73 13.27 4.07
N ASN A 24 5.80 13.30 4.88
CA ASN A 24 6.44 12.09 5.42
C ASN A 24 5.51 11.33 6.35
N GLU A 25 4.83 12.04 7.26
CA GLU A 25 3.82 11.45 8.16
C GLU A 25 2.69 10.78 7.39
N ILE A 26 2.15 11.47 6.37
CA ILE A 26 1.11 10.88 5.51
C ILE A 26 1.63 9.68 4.73
N ASN A 27 2.87 9.73 4.23
CA ASN A 27 3.48 8.61 3.53
C ASN A 27 3.56 7.37 4.43
N ILE A 28 4.05 7.53 5.67
CA ILE A 28 4.09 6.43 6.65
C ILE A 28 2.68 5.94 7.00
N ILE A 29 1.73 6.82 7.26
CA ILE A 29 0.34 6.40 7.55
C ILE A 29 -0.25 5.58 6.39
N VAL A 30 -0.11 6.06 5.16
CA VAL A 30 -0.70 5.38 3.99
C VAL A 30 -0.02 4.04 3.73
N TYR A 31 1.31 4.01 3.66
CA TYR A 31 2.05 2.83 3.19
C TYR A 31 2.36 1.82 4.30
N TYR A 32 2.50 2.24 5.55
CA TYR A 32 2.80 1.36 6.67
C TYR A 32 1.57 0.99 7.50
N ILE A 33 0.51 1.82 7.51
CA ILE A 33 -0.66 1.56 8.35
C ILE A 33 -1.86 1.15 7.50
N ILE A 34 -2.32 2.03 6.62
CA ILE A 34 -3.58 1.85 5.88
C ILE A 34 -3.46 0.71 4.86
N LEU A 35 -2.45 0.74 4.00
CA LEU A 35 -2.31 -0.23 2.92
C LEU A 35 -2.12 -1.67 3.43
N PRO A 36 -1.25 -1.94 4.43
CA PRO A 36 -1.12 -3.29 4.94
C PRO A 36 -2.34 -3.71 5.77
N PHE A 37 -3.03 -2.77 6.45
CA PHE A 37 -4.31 -3.08 7.11
C PHE A 37 -5.36 -3.59 6.12
N ILE A 38 -5.46 -2.97 4.94
CA ILE A 38 -6.36 -3.45 3.87
C ILE A 38 -6.03 -4.89 3.48
N TYR A 39 -4.74 -5.25 3.35
CA TYR A 39 -4.33 -6.62 3.03
C TYR A 39 -4.68 -7.60 4.14
N VAL A 40 -4.41 -7.22 5.39
CA VAL A 40 -4.77 -8.04 6.54
C VAL A 40 -6.28 -8.26 6.62
N ALA A 41 -7.09 -7.22 6.32
CA ALA A 41 -8.54 -7.34 6.27
C ALA A 41 -9.02 -8.27 5.14
N LEU A 42 -8.38 -8.24 3.97
CA LEU A 42 -8.66 -9.18 2.89
C LEU A 42 -8.27 -10.62 3.27
N VAL A 43 -7.13 -10.82 3.92
CA VAL A 43 -6.70 -12.14 4.42
C VAL A 43 -7.67 -12.68 5.46
N ASP A 44 -8.10 -11.86 6.42
CA ASP A 44 -9.13 -12.21 7.39
C ASP A 44 -10.42 -12.70 6.70
N ARG A 45 -10.83 -12.01 5.62
CA ARG A 45 -12.00 -12.40 4.82
C ARG A 45 -11.80 -13.74 4.13
N ILE A 46 -10.61 -13.99 3.54
CA ILE A 46 -10.26 -15.27 2.91
C ILE A 46 -10.32 -16.40 3.95
N LEU A 47 -9.79 -16.16 5.14
CA LEU A 47 -9.74 -17.15 6.24
C LEU A 47 -11.04 -17.23 7.06
N LYS A 48 -12.03 -16.36 6.79
CA LYS A 48 -13.27 -16.19 7.56
C LYS A 48 -13.02 -15.94 9.06
N LYS A 49 -11.94 -15.23 9.38
CA LYS A 49 -11.56 -14.84 10.75
C LYS A 49 -11.57 -13.32 10.87
N HIS A 50 -11.61 -12.83 12.11
CA HIS A 50 -11.49 -11.40 12.41
C HIS A 50 -10.26 -11.04 13.23
N PHE A 51 -9.42 -12.03 13.52
CA PHE A 51 -8.32 -11.89 14.47
C PHE A 51 -7.20 -11.01 13.92
N PHE A 52 -6.80 -11.17 12.65
CA PHE A 52 -5.60 -10.52 12.16
C PHE A 52 -5.77 -9.00 12.05
N LYS A 53 -6.92 -8.51 11.56
CA LYS A 53 -7.13 -7.06 11.45
C LYS A 53 -7.24 -6.39 12.82
N ILE A 54 -7.84 -7.07 13.80
CA ILE A 54 -7.97 -6.56 15.17
C ILE A 54 -6.58 -6.52 15.83
N ALA A 55 -5.80 -7.60 15.75
CA ALA A 55 -4.45 -7.64 16.27
C ALA A 55 -3.56 -6.56 15.63
N TYR A 56 -3.65 -6.39 14.31
CA TYR A 56 -2.92 -5.34 13.59
C TYR A 56 -3.29 -3.94 14.07
N ALA A 57 -4.59 -3.64 14.21
CA ALA A 57 -5.06 -2.35 14.70
C ALA A 57 -4.57 -2.08 16.14
N ILE A 58 -4.63 -3.07 17.03
CA ILE A 58 -4.15 -2.93 18.41
C ILE A 58 -2.65 -2.64 18.43
N VAL A 59 -1.84 -3.36 17.66
CA VAL A 59 -0.39 -3.13 17.58
C VAL A 59 -0.09 -1.70 17.16
N TRP A 60 -0.75 -1.17 16.13
CA TRP A 60 -0.53 0.20 15.69
C TRP A 60 -1.01 1.24 16.70
N VAL A 61 -2.16 1.03 17.35
CA VAL A 61 -2.64 1.93 18.41
C VAL A 61 -1.62 1.99 19.55
N VAL A 62 -1.13 0.84 20.00
CA VAL A 62 -0.09 0.77 21.03
C VAL A 62 1.16 1.51 20.56
N LEU A 63 1.71 1.19 19.38
CA LEU A 63 2.91 1.85 18.86
C LEU A 63 2.77 3.37 18.80
N ILE A 64 1.66 3.89 18.27
CA ILE A 64 1.41 5.33 18.16
C ILE A 64 1.36 6.00 19.53
N VAL A 65 0.73 5.37 20.53
CA VAL A 65 0.67 5.90 21.91
C VAL A 65 2.04 5.94 22.58
N PHE A 66 2.92 4.97 22.28
CA PHE A 66 4.27 4.91 22.84
C PHE A 66 5.30 5.72 22.07
N ILE A 67 4.99 6.24 20.88
CA ILE A 67 5.89 7.11 20.11
C ILE A 67 5.81 8.54 20.68
N PRO A 68 6.89 9.07 21.29
CA PRO A 68 6.86 10.38 21.92
C PRO A 68 6.78 11.54 20.91
N ASN A 69 7.32 11.35 19.71
CA ASN A 69 7.28 12.33 18.63
C ASN A 69 7.04 11.63 17.29
N PHE A 70 5.78 11.64 16.86
CA PHE A 70 5.35 10.97 15.63
C PHE A 70 6.04 11.54 14.38
N ARG A 71 6.33 12.83 14.37
CA ARG A 71 7.01 13.50 13.26
C ARG A 71 8.44 13.00 13.11
N ALA A 72 9.23 13.01 14.18
CA ALA A 72 10.62 12.53 14.15
C ALA A 72 10.70 11.03 13.79
N PHE A 73 9.75 10.24 14.28
CA PHE A 73 9.62 8.83 13.90
C PHE A 73 9.32 8.68 12.40
N SER A 74 8.37 9.46 11.88
CA SER A 74 7.98 9.41 10.47
C SER A 74 9.10 9.87 9.55
N ASP A 75 9.83 10.93 9.91
CA ASP A 75 10.98 11.42 9.16
C ASP A 75 12.09 10.36 9.09
N THR A 76 12.36 9.66 10.19
CA THR A 76 13.36 8.59 10.25
C THR A 76 12.97 7.40 9.38
N LEU A 77 11.71 6.92 9.50
CA LEU A 77 11.21 5.82 8.67
C LEU A 77 11.13 6.19 7.19
N PHE A 78 10.74 7.42 6.90
CA PHE A 78 10.68 7.91 5.53
C PHE A 78 12.07 7.93 4.91
N GLN A 79 13.07 8.43 5.62
CA GLN A 79 14.45 8.41 5.14
C GLN A 79 14.96 6.99 4.90
N ALA A 80 14.69 6.06 5.83
CA ALA A 80 15.03 4.65 5.63
C ALA A 80 14.34 4.05 4.38
N SER A 81 13.10 4.47 4.09
CA SER A 81 12.38 4.08 2.88
C SER A 81 13.01 4.65 1.62
N VAL A 82 13.46 5.91 1.64
CA VAL A 82 14.19 6.55 0.54
C VAL A 82 15.51 5.83 0.28
N ASP A 83 16.26 5.51 1.34
CA ASP A 83 17.54 4.79 1.22
C ASP A 83 17.32 3.39 0.62
N PHE A 84 16.26 2.68 1.04
CA PHE A 84 15.85 1.41 0.43
C PHE A 84 15.51 1.54 -1.06
N LEU A 85 14.80 2.60 -1.45
CA LEU A 85 14.47 2.83 -2.87
C LEU A 85 15.71 3.18 -3.70
N LEU A 86 16.62 3.98 -3.14
CA LEU A 86 17.88 4.32 -3.77
C LEU A 86 18.83 3.13 -3.91
N PHE A 87 18.74 2.14 -3.02
CA PHE A 87 19.48 0.88 -3.14
C PHE A 87 19.21 0.15 -4.47
N PHE A 88 17.99 0.26 -5.01
CA PHE A 88 17.68 -0.30 -6.34
C PHE A 88 18.37 0.44 -7.50
N GLY A 89 19.01 1.58 -7.23
CA GLY A 89 19.94 2.22 -8.15
C GLY A 89 21.09 1.30 -8.57
N TYR A 90 21.52 0.38 -7.70
CA TYR A 90 22.50 -0.66 -8.05
C TYR A 90 22.01 -1.60 -9.15
N VAL A 91 20.69 -1.79 -9.25
CA VAL A 91 20.01 -2.63 -10.26
C VAL A 91 19.60 -1.79 -11.49
N GLY A 92 20.01 -0.52 -11.55
CA GLY A 92 19.72 0.39 -12.66
C GLY A 92 18.35 1.08 -12.59
N LEU A 93 17.63 0.96 -11.47
CA LEU A 93 16.37 1.68 -11.28
C LEU A 93 16.61 3.04 -10.64
N ASN A 94 16.19 4.12 -11.31
CA ASN A 94 16.18 5.43 -10.68
C ASN A 94 15.11 5.51 -9.58
N TYR A 95 15.25 6.48 -8.68
CA TYR A 95 14.34 6.66 -7.53
C TYR A 95 12.85 6.71 -7.92
N VAL A 96 12.51 7.42 -9.01
CA VAL A 96 11.12 7.54 -9.47
C VAL A 96 10.57 6.21 -9.96
N ALA A 97 11.35 5.47 -10.72
CA ALA A 97 10.99 4.14 -11.21
C ALA A 97 10.83 3.16 -10.05
N ALA A 98 11.79 3.11 -9.13
CA ALA A 98 11.74 2.27 -7.93
C ALA A 98 10.49 2.60 -7.09
N SER A 99 10.21 3.89 -6.88
CA SER A 99 9.03 4.34 -6.13
C SER A 99 7.72 3.85 -6.76
N VAL A 100 7.57 3.99 -8.08
CA VAL A 100 6.34 3.54 -8.76
C VAL A 100 6.22 2.03 -8.74
N VAL A 101 7.31 1.30 -8.97
CA VAL A 101 7.29 -0.17 -8.99
C VAL A 101 6.98 -0.72 -7.60
N ILE A 102 7.68 -0.27 -6.57
CA ILE A 102 7.61 -0.82 -5.22
C ILE A 102 6.41 -0.31 -4.44
N CYS A 103 6.03 0.96 -4.59
CA CYS A 103 4.95 1.57 -3.80
C CYS A 103 3.59 1.57 -4.51
N VAL A 104 3.53 1.28 -5.82
CA VAL A 104 2.25 1.32 -6.58
C VAL A 104 1.99 0.01 -7.32
N ILE A 105 2.92 -0.45 -8.16
CA ILE A 105 2.69 -1.63 -8.99
C ILE A 105 2.67 -2.89 -8.12
N LEU A 106 3.71 -3.13 -7.35
CA LEU A 106 3.82 -4.32 -6.48
C LEU A 106 2.65 -4.40 -5.48
N PRO A 107 2.30 -3.34 -4.74
CA PRO A 107 1.17 -3.40 -3.81
C PRO A 107 -0.17 -3.51 -4.56
N GLY A 108 -0.32 -2.88 -5.72
CA GLY A 108 -1.49 -3.05 -6.59
C GLY A 108 -1.69 -4.50 -7.05
N LEU A 109 -0.61 -5.19 -7.43
CA LEU A 109 -0.64 -6.60 -7.80
C LEU A 109 -1.04 -7.48 -6.61
N VAL A 110 -0.43 -7.27 -5.44
CA VAL A 110 -0.79 -8.01 -4.21
C VAL A 110 -2.25 -7.80 -3.87
N PHE A 111 -2.74 -6.56 -3.95
CA PHE A 111 -4.15 -6.24 -3.70
C PHE A 111 -5.09 -6.95 -4.68
N ALA A 112 -4.77 -6.95 -5.97
CA ALA A 112 -5.56 -7.61 -7.00
C ALA A 112 -5.65 -9.13 -6.75
N VAL A 113 -4.52 -9.76 -6.45
CA VAL A 113 -4.47 -11.19 -6.11
C VAL A 113 -5.32 -11.49 -4.87
N LEU A 114 -5.13 -10.72 -3.78
CA LEU A 114 -5.91 -10.90 -2.56
C LEU A 114 -7.42 -10.70 -2.80
N CYS A 115 -7.82 -9.72 -3.61
CA CYS A 115 -9.22 -9.51 -3.98
C CYS A 115 -9.80 -10.71 -4.75
N LEU A 116 -9.07 -11.29 -5.70
CA LEU A 116 -9.53 -12.47 -6.44
C LEU A 116 -9.79 -13.68 -5.53
N PHE A 117 -8.96 -13.86 -4.49
CA PHE A 117 -9.17 -14.92 -3.50
C PHE A 117 -10.28 -14.58 -2.50
N ALA A 118 -10.38 -13.33 -2.07
CA ALA A 118 -11.38 -12.88 -1.09
C ALA A 118 -12.81 -12.82 -1.67
N PHE A 119 -12.94 -12.63 -2.99
CA PHE A 119 -14.21 -12.49 -3.70
C PHE A 119 -14.33 -13.51 -4.85
N PRO A 120 -14.75 -14.76 -4.56
CA PRO A 120 -14.88 -15.81 -5.58
C PRO A 120 -15.91 -15.49 -6.68
N SER A 121 -16.86 -14.57 -6.43
CA SER A 121 -17.79 -14.05 -7.44
C SER A 121 -17.08 -13.18 -8.49
N LEU A 122 -16.16 -12.31 -8.06
CA LEU A 122 -15.33 -11.48 -8.94
C LEU A 122 -14.42 -12.36 -9.79
N ARG A 123 -13.79 -13.37 -9.16
CA ARG A 123 -13.00 -14.39 -9.86
C ARG A 123 -13.82 -15.07 -10.96
N ARG A 124 -15.03 -15.54 -10.66
CA ARG A 124 -15.90 -16.18 -11.66
C ARG A 124 -16.18 -15.25 -12.83
N SER A 125 -16.61 -14.01 -12.59
CA SER A 125 -16.94 -13.05 -13.65
C SER A 125 -15.76 -12.75 -14.60
N LEU A 126 -14.55 -12.59 -14.05
CA LEU A 126 -13.33 -12.35 -14.82
C LEU A 126 -12.95 -13.53 -15.73
N PHE A 127 -13.08 -14.77 -15.25
CA PHE A 127 -12.73 -15.96 -16.03
C PHE A 127 -13.84 -16.41 -16.98
N THR A 128 -15.13 -16.20 -16.66
CA THR A 128 -16.24 -16.51 -17.59
C THR A 128 -16.29 -15.57 -18.79
N LYS A 129 -15.77 -14.34 -18.69
CA LYS A 129 -15.73 -13.40 -19.82
C LYS A 129 -14.68 -13.77 -20.88
N HIS A 130 -13.74 -14.66 -20.55
CA HIS A 130 -12.69 -15.10 -21.48
C HIS A 130 -13.10 -16.35 -22.30
N GLU A 131 -14.23 -16.98 -21.95
CA GLU A 131 -14.79 -18.16 -22.61
C GLU A 131 -15.97 -17.84 -23.55
N THR A 132 -16.03 -16.67 -24.19
CA THR A 132 -16.84 -16.57 -25.42
C THR A 132 -16.07 -17.26 -26.53
N PRO A 133 -16.51 -18.44 -27.01
CA PRO A 133 -15.93 -19.04 -28.19
C PRO A 133 -16.28 -18.16 -29.37
N THR A 134 -15.31 -17.90 -30.24
CA THR A 134 -15.58 -17.64 -31.65
C THR A 134 -16.56 -18.68 -32.18
N SER A 135 -17.84 -18.32 -32.28
CA SER A 135 -18.86 -19.07 -32.97
C SER A 135 -19.21 -18.36 -34.27
N ALA A 136 -18.69 -18.89 -35.37
CA ALA A 136 -19.33 -19.06 -36.69
C ALA A 136 -18.24 -19.37 -37.72
#